data_AF-A6K5L3-F1
#
_entry.id   AF-A6K5L3-F1
#
_cell.length_a   1.000
_cell.length_b   1.000
_cell.length_c   1.000
_cell.angle_alpha   90.00
_cell.angle_beta   90.00
_cell.angle_gamma   90.00
#
_symmetry.space_group_name_H-M   'P 1'
#
loop_
_entity.id
_entity.type
_entity.pdbx_description
1 polymer ?
#
loop_
_entity_poly.entity_id
_entity_poly.type
_entity_poly.pdbx_seq_one_letter_code
_entity_poly.pdbx_strand_id
1 'polypeptide(L)'
;MPRLRQELFRMMALAADKLRNLGARVDSVDLGSQQMPDGQSLPTPPIILAELGNDPKKPSVCFYGHLDVQPAQKEDGWLTDPYTLTEVDGKLYGRGATDNKGPVLAWINAVSTFRALQQDLPVNVKFILEGMEEAGSVALEELVKREKDNFFSGVDYIVISDNLWLSQKKPALTCGTRGNCYFTVEVKCRDQDFHSGTFGGILNEPMADLVALLGAENPEPSWLFASLWPSSASAIRHGACCWRPSR
;
A
#
# COMPACT_ATOMS: atom_id res chain seq x y z
N MET A 1 -0.70 11.22 -7.23
CA MET A 1 0.02 12.16 -8.13
C MET A 1 0.65 11.41 -9.31
N PRO A 2 0.00 11.39 -10.49
CA PRO A 2 0.56 10.77 -11.70
C PRO A 2 2.00 11.17 -12.04
N ARG A 3 2.39 12.40 -11.71
CA ARG A 3 3.70 12.99 -12.02
C ARG A 3 4.90 12.25 -11.41
N LEU A 4 4.75 11.60 -10.25
CA LEU A 4 5.87 10.91 -9.58
C LEU A 4 5.94 9.41 -9.92
N ARG A 5 5.09 8.93 -10.84
CA ARG A 5 5.08 7.52 -11.24
C ARG A 5 6.45 7.03 -11.72
N GLN A 6 7.19 7.86 -12.45
CA GLN A 6 8.54 7.53 -12.92
C GLN A 6 9.55 7.29 -11.79
N GLU A 7 9.41 8.00 -10.65
CA GLU A 7 10.28 7.77 -9.49
C GLU A 7 9.99 6.43 -8.82
N LEU A 8 8.75 5.91 -8.91
CA LEU A 8 8.45 4.55 -8.46
C LEU A 8 9.16 3.52 -9.34
N PHE A 9 9.12 3.66 -10.68
CA PHE A 9 9.89 2.79 -11.58
C PHE A 9 11.38 2.82 -11.27
N ARG A 10 11.93 4.02 -11.02
CA ARG A 10 13.32 4.18 -10.61
C ARG A 10 13.62 3.48 -9.28
N MET A 11 12.73 3.62 -8.29
CA MET A 11 12.88 2.96 -6.99
C MET A 11 12.84 1.42 -7.13
N MET A 12 11.92 0.87 -7.94
CA MET A 12 11.87 -0.56 -8.21
C MET A 12 13.15 -1.04 -8.91
N ALA A 13 13.65 -0.30 -9.90
CA ALA A 13 14.91 -0.63 -10.57
C ALA A 13 16.09 -0.64 -9.59
N LEU A 14 16.20 0.37 -8.73
CA LEU A 14 17.24 0.45 -7.69
C LEU A 14 17.18 -0.74 -6.71
N ALA A 15 15.98 -1.13 -6.29
CA ALA A 15 15.79 -2.28 -5.40
C ALA A 15 16.17 -3.59 -6.10
N ALA A 16 15.74 -3.77 -7.36
CA ALA A 16 16.09 -4.94 -8.16
C ALA A 16 17.62 -5.06 -8.34
N ASP A 17 18.30 -3.97 -8.67
CA ASP A 17 19.76 -3.96 -8.83
C ASP A 17 20.48 -4.25 -7.50
N LYS A 18 19.97 -3.71 -6.38
CA LYS A 18 20.53 -4.01 -5.06
C LYS A 18 20.42 -5.50 -4.72
N LEU A 19 19.30 -6.14 -5.06
CA LEU A 19 19.09 -7.58 -4.87
C LEU A 19 19.96 -8.43 -5.83
N ARG A 20 20.09 -8.04 -7.10
CA ARG A 20 21.01 -8.69 -8.06
C ARG A 20 22.45 -8.63 -7.59
N ASN A 21 22.89 -7.49 -7.06
CA ASN A 21 24.24 -7.34 -6.49
C ASN A 21 24.46 -8.23 -5.26
N LEU A 22 23.39 -8.58 -4.54
CA LEU A 22 23.43 -9.59 -3.48
C LEU A 22 23.43 -11.03 -4.00
N GLY A 23 23.47 -11.25 -5.32
CA GLY A 23 23.49 -12.56 -5.94
C GLY A 23 22.11 -13.23 -6.01
N ALA A 24 21.03 -12.47 -5.75
CA ALA A 24 19.68 -13.00 -5.92
C ALA A 24 19.36 -13.11 -7.41
N ARG A 25 18.61 -14.15 -7.79
CA ARG A 25 17.90 -14.18 -9.07
C ARG A 25 16.69 -13.26 -8.94
N VAL A 26 16.53 -12.30 -9.84
CA VAL A 26 15.51 -11.24 -9.75
C VAL A 26 14.70 -11.16 -11.03
N ASP A 27 13.39 -11.38 -10.89
CA ASP A 27 12.38 -11.23 -11.93
C ASP A 27 11.53 -9.98 -11.62
N SER A 28 11.51 -9.01 -12.54
CA SER A 28 10.67 -7.80 -12.44
C SER A 28 9.42 -8.01 -13.27
N VAL A 29 8.28 -8.17 -12.61
CA VAL A 29 7.03 -8.59 -13.23
C VAL A 29 6.17 -7.38 -13.55
N ASP A 30 5.96 -7.14 -14.84
CA ASP A 30 5.00 -6.14 -15.34
C ASP A 30 3.57 -6.70 -15.24
N LEU A 31 2.66 -5.89 -14.68
CA LEU A 31 1.25 -6.22 -14.46
C LEU A 31 0.31 -5.23 -15.15
N GLY A 32 0.82 -4.39 -16.06
CA GLY A 32 0.02 -3.57 -16.94
C GLY A 32 -0.17 -2.13 -16.45
N SER A 33 -1.42 -1.70 -16.34
CA SER A 33 -1.74 -0.29 -16.11
C SER A 33 -2.95 -0.10 -15.20
N GLN A 34 -2.91 0.98 -14.41
CA GLN A 34 -3.99 1.43 -13.55
C GLN A 34 -4.82 2.49 -14.30
N GLN A 35 -6.14 2.30 -14.31
CA GLN A 35 -7.08 3.33 -14.76
C GLN A 35 -7.28 4.38 -13.67
N MET A 36 -7.13 5.64 -14.04
CA MET A 36 -7.30 6.78 -13.14
C MET A 36 -8.74 7.32 -13.24
N PRO A 37 -9.25 8.02 -12.21
CA PRO A 37 -10.62 8.57 -12.22
C PRO A 37 -10.89 9.56 -13.36
N ASP A 38 -9.86 10.21 -13.89
CA ASP A 38 -9.93 11.15 -15.02
C ASP A 38 -9.87 10.46 -16.41
N GLY A 39 -9.89 9.12 -16.44
CA GLY A 39 -9.82 8.31 -17.66
C GLY A 39 -8.40 8.10 -18.20
N GLN A 40 -7.36 8.61 -17.54
CA GLN A 40 -5.99 8.33 -17.92
C GLN A 40 -5.60 6.90 -17.53
N SER A 41 -4.83 6.21 -18.38
CA SER A 41 -4.21 4.93 -18.05
C SER A 41 -2.72 5.14 -17.76
N LEU A 42 -2.28 4.76 -16.56
CA LEU A 42 -0.88 4.88 -16.15
C LEU A 42 -0.27 3.50 -15.93
N PRO A 43 0.95 3.24 -16.41
CA PRO A 43 1.60 1.96 -16.17
C PRO A 43 1.87 1.77 -14.66
N THR A 44 1.66 0.55 -14.17
CA THR A 44 1.98 0.19 -12.78
C THR A 44 3.47 -0.13 -12.66
N PRO A 45 4.12 0.23 -11.54
CA PRO A 45 5.49 -0.21 -11.30
C PRO A 45 5.54 -1.74 -11.23
N PRO A 46 6.63 -2.37 -11.70
CA PRO A 46 6.72 -3.82 -11.67
C PRO A 46 6.82 -4.32 -10.23
N ILE A 47 6.31 -5.52 -9.97
CA ILE A 47 6.54 -6.21 -8.70
C ILE A 47 7.83 -7.02 -8.83
N ILE A 48 8.73 -6.89 -7.86
CA ILE A 48 10.00 -7.61 -7.83
C ILE A 48 9.79 -8.94 -7.13
N LEU A 49 10.10 -10.03 -7.83
CA LEU A 49 10.26 -11.36 -7.26
C LEU A 49 11.75 -11.68 -7.25
N ALA A 50 12.33 -11.89 -6.07
CA ALA A 50 13.74 -12.24 -5.95
C ALA A 50 13.95 -13.47 -5.08
N GLU A 51 14.88 -14.33 -5.45
CA GLU A 51 15.23 -15.53 -4.70
C GLU A 51 16.75 -15.65 -4.51
N LEU A 52 17.15 -16.07 -3.31
CA LEU A 52 18.53 -16.27 -2.91
C LEU A 52 18.63 -17.57 -2.09
N GLY A 53 19.39 -18.53 -2.62
CA GLY A 53 19.50 -19.87 -2.06
C GLY A 53 18.38 -20.80 -2.53
N ASN A 54 18.68 -22.11 -2.60
CA ASN A 54 17.77 -23.16 -3.03
C ASN A 54 18.08 -24.50 -2.33
N ASP A 55 18.60 -24.45 -1.10
CA ASP A 55 18.98 -25.65 -0.35
C ASP A 55 17.72 -26.36 0.19
N PRO A 56 17.40 -27.59 -0.24
CA PRO A 56 16.21 -28.31 0.21
C PRO A 56 16.25 -28.70 1.69
N LYS A 57 17.40 -28.55 2.37
CA LYS A 57 17.53 -28.81 3.82
C LYS A 57 17.19 -27.59 4.66
N LYS A 58 17.05 -26.42 4.06
CA LYS A 58 16.73 -25.15 4.74
C LYS A 58 15.28 -24.76 4.49
N PRO A 59 14.61 -24.16 5.47
CA PRO A 59 13.29 -23.60 5.23
C PRO A 59 13.42 -22.40 4.28
N SER A 60 12.37 -22.12 3.52
CA SER A 60 12.27 -20.95 2.66
C SER A 60 11.38 -19.88 3.30
N VAL A 61 11.93 -18.68 3.46
CA VAL A 61 11.22 -17.53 4.05
C VAL A 61 11.02 -16.47 2.98
N CYS A 62 9.77 -16.07 2.76
CA CYS A 62 9.39 -15.00 1.85
C CYS A 62 9.17 -13.70 2.62
N PHE A 63 9.93 -12.68 2.31
CA PHE A 63 9.80 -11.34 2.87
C PHE A 63 9.01 -10.45 1.92
N TYR A 64 7.89 -9.92 2.40
CA TYR A 64 7.10 -8.93 1.67
C TYR A 64 7.37 -7.52 2.22
N GLY A 65 7.37 -6.54 1.32
CA GLY A 65 7.37 -5.12 1.65
C GLY A 65 7.04 -4.26 0.42
N HIS A 66 6.90 -2.96 0.63
CA HIS A 66 6.58 -2.01 -0.44
C HIS A 66 7.59 -0.86 -0.50
N LEU A 67 7.65 -0.20 -1.65
CA LEU A 67 8.64 0.83 -1.95
C LEU A 67 8.03 2.16 -2.41
N ASP A 68 6.73 2.19 -2.65
CA ASP A 68 5.97 3.43 -2.70
C ASP A 68 5.83 4.03 -1.30
N VAL A 69 5.41 5.29 -1.25
CA VAL A 69 5.29 6.06 -0.01
C VAL A 69 4.14 7.05 -0.17
N GLN A 70 3.43 7.35 0.93
CA GLN A 70 2.51 8.48 0.95
C GLN A 70 3.17 9.80 0.48
N PRO A 71 2.41 10.73 -0.12
CA PRO A 71 2.91 12.05 -0.45
C PRO A 71 3.32 12.81 0.82
N ALA A 72 4.24 13.76 0.64
CA ALA A 72 4.64 14.70 1.68
C ALA A 72 5.14 16.00 1.03
N GLN A 73 4.79 17.13 1.64
CA GLN A 73 5.28 18.44 1.29
C GLN A 73 5.81 19.15 2.54
N LYS A 74 6.73 20.10 2.36
CA LYS A 74 7.28 20.86 3.49
C LYS A 74 6.17 21.61 4.23
N GLU A 75 5.22 22.10 3.45
CA GLU A 75 4.05 22.87 3.84
C GLU A 75 3.06 22.08 4.71
N ASP A 76 3.14 20.73 4.70
CA ASP A 76 2.34 19.87 5.59
C ASP A 76 2.80 19.95 7.06
N GLY A 77 3.85 20.72 7.36
CA GLY A 77 4.38 20.93 8.72
C GLY A 77 5.67 20.18 9.02
N TRP A 78 6.41 19.73 8.00
CA TRP A 78 7.67 19.03 8.19
C TRP A 78 8.78 19.96 8.69
N LEU A 79 9.56 19.52 9.69
CA LEU A 79 10.71 20.29 10.20
C LEU A 79 11.96 20.14 9.33
N THR A 80 12.13 19.01 8.66
CA THR A 80 13.16 18.74 7.63
C THR A 80 12.53 18.68 6.23
N ASP A 81 13.31 18.54 5.17
CA ASP A 81 12.75 18.19 3.86
C ASP A 81 12.28 16.72 3.92
N PRO A 82 11.00 16.41 3.58
CA PRO A 82 10.48 15.05 3.67
C PRO A 82 11.22 14.05 2.80
N TYR A 83 11.81 14.45 1.68
CA TYR A 83 12.50 13.51 0.76
C TYR A 83 14.02 13.53 0.91
N THR A 84 14.55 14.29 1.88
CA THR A 84 15.96 14.26 2.28
C THR A 84 16.09 13.61 3.65
N LEU A 85 16.60 12.38 3.70
CA LEU A 85 16.80 11.65 4.96
C LEU A 85 17.74 12.43 5.88
N THR A 86 17.23 12.87 7.02
CA THR A 86 17.94 13.76 7.96
C THR A 86 17.96 13.12 9.34
N GLU A 87 19.13 12.99 9.94
CA GLU A 87 19.25 12.54 11.32
C GLU A 87 19.13 13.72 12.31
N VAL A 88 18.26 13.59 13.30
CA VAL A 88 18.11 14.54 14.40
C VAL A 88 17.96 13.76 15.70
N ASP A 89 18.83 14.00 16.68
CA ASP A 89 18.82 13.35 17.99
C ASP A 89 18.74 11.81 17.94
N GLY A 90 19.52 11.21 17.02
CA GLY A 90 19.57 9.75 16.83
C GLY A 90 18.33 9.15 16.14
N LYS A 91 17.45 9.98 15.58
CA LYS A 91 16.27 9.56 14.80
C LYS A 91 16.41 9.96 13.35
N LEU A 92 16.05 9.06 12.45
CA LEU A 92 16.09 9.29 11.01
C LEU A 92 14.74 9.81 10.52
N TYR A 93 14.70 11.06 10.08
CA TYR A 93 13.51 11.73 9.56
C TYR A 93 13.51 11.73 8.03
N GLY A 94 12.45 11.20 7.45
CA GLY A 94 12.20 11.20 6.02
C GLY A 94 10.95 10.40 5.68
N ARG A 95 10.19 10.83 4.68
CA ARG A 95 9.06 10.08 4.13
C ARG A 95 9.58 8.75 3.58
N GLY A 96 8.98 7.66 4.03
CA GLY A 96 9.41 6.31 3.67
C GLY A 96 10.36 5.64 4.67
N ALA A 97 10.90 6.39 5.64
CA ALA A 97 11.93 5.86 6.53
C ALA A 97 11.44 4.66 7.36
N THR A 98 10.20 4.72 7.88
CA THR A 98 9.60 3.61 8.63
C THR A 98 8.60 2.78 7.82
N ASP A 99 8.03 3.37 6.77
CA ASP A 99 6.89 2.84 6.02
C ASP A 99 7.15 3.05 4.52
N ASN A 100 7.73 2.10 3.79
CA ASN A 100 8.28 0.81 4.27
C ASN A 100 9.77 0.59 3.88
N LYS A 101 10.45 1.63 3.42
CA LYS A 101 11.82 1.51 2.87
C LYS A 101 12.86 1.10 3.90
N GLY A 102 12.77 1.60 5.14
CA GLY A 102 13.67 1.20 6.22
C GLY A 102 13.60 -0.30 6.54
N PRO A 103 12.41 -0.85 6.83
CA PRO A 103 12.22 -2.29 7.01
C PRO A 103 12.70 -3.14 5.83
N VAL A 104 12.38 -2.77 4.59
CA VAL A 104 12.90 -3.49 3.40
C VAL A 104 14.43 -3.46 3.36
N LEU A 105 15.04 -2.30 3.60
CA LEU A 105 16.50 -2.17 3.67
C LEU A 105 17.10 -3.00 4.81
N ALA A 106 16.42 -3.16 5.94
CA ALA A 106 16.88 -3.99 7.04
C ALA A 106 17.04 -5.45 6.60
N TRP A 107 16.10 -6.01 5.84
CA TRP A 107 16.23 -7.37 5.29
C TRP A 107 17.38 -7.50 4.29
N ILE A 108 17.49 -6.55 3.36
CA ILE A 108 18.57 -6.51 2.37
C ILE A 108 19.94 -6.41 3.07
N ASN A 109 20.04 -5.58 4.12
CA ASN A 109 21.27 -5.40 4.88
C ASN A 109 21.60 -6.62 5.75
N ALA A 110 20.60 -7.32 6.29
CA ALA A 110 20.81 -8.59 6.98
C ALA A 110 21.46 -9.61 6.04
N VAL A 111 20.88 -9.84 4.85
CA VAL A 111 21.47 -10.70 3.82
C VAL A 111 22.88 -10.26 3.44
N SER A 112 23.06 -8.96 3.20
CA SER A 112 24.38 -8.38 2.89
C SER A 112 25.41 -8.66 3.98
N THR A 113 25.00 -8.65 5.24
CA THR A 113 25.88 -8.88 6.39
C THR A 113 26.34 -10.33 6.46
N PHE A 114 25.43 -11.29 6.28
CA PHE A 114 25.80 -12.72 6.20
C PHE A 114 26.81 -12.95 5.09
N ARG A 115 26.60 -12.37 3.90
CA ARG A 115 27.54 -12.49 2.78
C ARG A 115 28.91 -11.85 3.09
N ALA A 116 28.92 -10.65 3.68
CA ALA A 116 30.15 -9.95 4.03
C ALA A 116 30.97 -10.70 5.09
N LEU A 117 30.30 -11.36 6.04
CA LEU A 117 30.92 -12.21 7.05
C LEU A 117 31.26 -13.61 6.54
N GLN A 118 30.98 -13.91 5.26
CA GLN A 118 31.12 -15.24 4.66
C GLN A 118 30.39 -16.33 5.47
N GLN A 119 29.27 -15.96 6.09
CA GLN A 119 28.40 -16.86 6.82
C GLN A 119 27.28 -17.34 5.93
N ASP A 120 26.95 -18.62 6.08
CA ASP A 120 25.84 -19.22 5.36
C ASP A 120 24.50 -18.69 5.91
N LEU A 121 23.56 -18.40 5.01
CA LEU A 121 22.22 -17.99 5.40
C LEU A 121 21.49 -19.19 6.01
N PRO A 122 20.82 -19.04 7.16
CA PRO A 122 20.11 -20.14 7.81
C PRO A 122 18.85 -20.59 7.06
N VAL A 123 18.38 -19.81 6.08
CA VAL A 123 17.15 -20.03 5.31
C VAL A 123 17.38 -19.73 3.83
N ASN A 124 16.57 -20.31 2.95
CA ASN A 124 16.42 -19.79 1.60
C ASN A 124 15.59 -18.51 1.67
N VAL A 125 16.03 -17.44 1.01
CA VAL A 125 15.39 -16.13 1.10
C VAL A 125 14.65 -15.85 -0.19
N LYS A 126 13.37 -15.51 -0.08
CA LYS A 126 12.57 -14.95 -1.18
C LYS A 126 12.12 -13.54 -0.82
N PHE A 127 12.07 -12.63 -1.79
CA PHE A 127 11.54 -11.28 -1.63
C PHE A 127 10.40 -11.07 -2.62
N ILE A 128 9.32 -10.48 -2.15
CA ILE A 128 8.30 -9.85 -2.99
C ILE A 128 8.20 -8.38 -2.61
N LEU A 129 8.63 -7.49 -3.51
CA LEU A 129 8.59 -6.05 -3.29
C LEU A 129 7.66 -5.39 -4.30
N GLU A 130 6.64 -4.69 -3.83
CA GLU A 130 5.73 -3.93 -4.68
C GLU A 130 5.93 -2.42 -4.57
N GLY A 131 5.20 -1.66 -5.40
CA GLY A 131 5.24 -0.20 -5.41
C GLY A 131 3.86 0.43 -5.54
N MET A 132 2.83 -0.26 -5.06
CA MET A 132 1.43 0.17 -5.14
C MET A 132 0.67 -0.02 -3.82
N GLU A 133 1.32 -0.32 -2.70
CA GLU A 133 0.65 -0.67 -1.44
C GLU A 133 -0.22 0.50 -0.93
N GLU A 134 0.33 1.71 -0.96
CA GLU A 134 -0.32 2.95 -0.51
C GLU A 134 -1.44 3.38 -1.47
N ALA A 135 -1.55 2.71 -2.62
CA ALA A 135 -2.56 2.89 -3.65
C ALA A 135 -3.46 1.65 -3.83
N GLY A 136 -3.47 0.74 -2.84
CA GLY A 136 -4.38 -0.42 -2.78
C GLY A 136 -3.83 -1.72 -3.39
N SER A 137 -2.51 -1.85 -3.51
CA SER A 137 -1.81 -3.06 -3.98
C SER A 137 -2.34 -3.59 -5.31
N VAL A 138 -2.57 -2.68 -6.26
CA VAL A 138 -3.15 -3.03 -7.57
C VAL A 138 -2.32 -4.11 -8.25
N ALA A 139 -3.00 -5.19 -8.66
CA ALA A 139 -2.46 -6.38 -9.32
C ALA A 139 -1.61 -7.35 -8.46
N LEU A 140 -1.31 -7.02 -7.19
CA LEU A 140 -0.58 -7.94 -6.30
C LEU A 140 -1.37 -9.25 -6.08
N GLU A 141 -2.68 -9.16 -5.84
CA GLU A 141 -3.53 -10.34 -5.61
C GLU A 141 -3.51 -11.31 -6.80
N GLU A 142 -3.59 -10.77 -8.02
CA GLU A 142 -3.52 -11.56 -9.25
C GLU A 142 -2.15 -12.23 -9.40
N LEU A 143 -1.07 -11.50 -9.12
CA LEU A 143 0.29 -12.05 -9.17
C LEU A 143 0.46 -13.20 -8.17
N VAL A 144 0.02 -13.02 -6.92
CA VAL A 144 0.13 -14.04 -5.88
C VAL A 144 -0.64 -15.31 -6.28
N LYS A 145 -1.82 -15.16 -6.89
CA LYS A 145 -2.58 -16.30 -7.43
C LYS A 145 -1.84 -17.00 -8.56
N ARG A 146 -1.27 -16.23 -9.50
CA ARG A 146 -0.55 -16.76 -10.67
C ARG A 146 0.73 -17.50 -10.28
N GLU A 147 1.47 -16.97 -9.31
CA GLU A 147 2.77 -17.49 -8.91
C GLU A 147 2.72 -18.49 -7.75
N LYS A 148 1.51 -18.84 -7.29
CA LYS A 148 1.27 -19.72 -6.15
C LYS A 148 2.06 -21.03 -6.24
N ASP A 149 2.01 -21.68 -7.40
CA ASP A 149 2.66 -22.97 -7.65
C ASP A 149 4.06 -22.82 -8.28
N ASN A 150 4.53 -21.58 -8.47
CA ASN A 150 5.82 -21.22 -9.07
C ASN A 150 6.73 -20.54 -8.03
N PHE A 151 6.80 -19.20 -8.03
CA PHE A 151 7.64 -18.43 -7.11
C PHE A 151 7.34 -18.73 -5.64
N PHE A 152 6.07 -18.93 -5.29
CA PHE A 152 5.67 -19.25 -3.91
C PHE A 152 5.76 -20.75 -3.57
N SER A 153 6.12 -21.59 -4.54
CA SER A 153 6.34 -23.01 -4.30
C SER A 153 7.48 -23.22 -3.30
N GLY A 154 7.21 -24.05 -2.29
CA GLY A 154 8.16 -24.38 -1.22
C GLY A 154 8.43 -23.26 -0.22
N VAL A 155 7.62 -22.19 -0.17
CA VAL A 155 7.68 -21.19 0.90
C VAL A 155 7.08 -21.75 2.18
N ASP A 156 7.86 -21.81 3.25
CA ASP A 156 7.42 -22.29 4.56
C ASP A 156 6.83 -21.16 5.41
N TYR A 157 7.40 -19.96 5.31
CA TYR A 157 7.00 -18.80 6.11
C TYR A 157 6.95 -17.52 5.27
N ILE A 158 5.97 -16.67 5.56
CA ILE A 158 5.88 -15.31 5.03
C ILE A 158 6.08 -14.34 6.19
N VAL A 159 7.01 -13.40 6.03
CA VAL A 159 7.31 -12.37 7.01
C VAL A 159 7.04 -11.00 6.40
N ILE A 160 6.24 -10.22 7.11
CA ILE A 160 5.94 -8.82 6.77
C ILE A 160 6.43 -7.97 7.95
N SER A 161 7.23 -6.96 7.65
CA SER A 161 7.66 -5.96 8.63
C SER A 161 7.20 -4.60 8.16
N ASP A 162 5.93 -4.31 8.39
CA ASP A 162 5.26 -3.10 7.90
C ASP A 162 4.23 -2.57 8.90
N ASN A 163 4.66 -2.54 10.16
CA ASN A 163 3.83 -2.21 11.29
C ASN A 163 4.68 -1.65 12.42
N LEU A 164 4.01 -1.03 13.39
CA LEU A 164 4.66 -0.39 14.52
C LEU A 164 4.48 -1.20 15.80
N TRP A 165 5.38 -0.97 16.74
CA TRP A 165 5.18 -1.46 18.10
C TRP A 165 4.04 -0.71 18.77
N LEU A 166 3.23 -1.43 19.54
CA LEU A 166 2.18 -0.81 20.36
C LEU A 166 2.77 0.08 21.47
N SER A 167 4.00 -0.18 21.89
CA SER A 167 4.67 0.54 22.97
C SER A 167 6.11 0.86 22.58
N GLN A 168 6.60 2.02 23.02
CA GLN A 168 8.01 2.41 22.89
C GLN A 168 8.97 1.52 23.71
N LYS A 169 8.46 0.69 24.64
CA LYS A 169 9.28 -0.10 25.56
C LYS A 169 9.25 -1.60 25.29
N LYS A 170 8.27 -2.10 24.55
CA LYS A 170 8.08 -3.54 24.34
C LYS A 170 7.86 -3.82 22.86
N PRO A 171 8.63 -4.76 22.26
CA PRO A 171 8.36 -5.21 20.90
C PRO A 171 7.00 -5.90 20.84
N ALA A 172 6.38 -5.85 19.67
CA ALA A 172 5.10 -6.48 19.39
C ALA A 172 5.22 -7.44 18.21
N LEU A 173 4.48 -8.55 18.29
CA LEU A 173 4.21 -9.42 17.15
C LEU A 173 2.74 -9.23 16.78
N THR A 174 2.48 -8.70 15.59
CA THR A 174 1.11 -8.50 15.10
C THR A 174 0.61 -9.78 14.46
N CYS A 175 -0.52 -10.31 14.95
CA CYS A 175 -1.15 -11.52 14.43
C CYS A 175 -2.39 -11.24 13.55
N GLY A 176 -2.76 -9.98 13.35
CA GLY A 176 -3.88 -9.61 12.49
C GLY A 176 -3.97 -8.11 12.26
N THR A 177 -4.53 -7.74 11.12
CA THR A 177 -4.82 -6.36 10.71
C THR A 177 -6.32 -6.22 10.42
N ARG A 178 -6.83 -4.98 10.48
CA ARG A 178 -8.20 -4.69 10.05
C ARG A 178 -8.23 -4.59 8.52
N GLY A 179 -9.39 -4.90 7.94
CA GLY A 179 -9.67 -4.51 6.56
C GLY A 179 -9.91 -3.00 6.45
N ASN A 180 -9.84 -2.49 5.22
CA ASN A 180 -10.14 -1.10 4.90
C ASN A 180 -11.16 -1.04 3.75
N CYS A 181 -12.19 -0.22 3.90
CA CYS A 181 -13.16 0.09 2.85
C CYS A 181 -13.17 1.60 2.64
N TYR A 182 -12.77 2.05 1.45
CA TYR A 182 -12.71 3.46 1.10
C TYR A 182 -13.91 3.84 0.23
N PHE A 183 -14.62 4.92 0.59
CA PHE A 183 -15.80 5.40 -0.13
C PHE A 183 -15.58 6.82 -0.63
N THR A 184 -16.15 7.13 -1.80
CA THR A 184 -16.23 8.48 -2.35
C THR A 184 -17.70 8.86 -2.48
N VAL A 185 -18.08 10.00 -1.89
CA VAL A 185 -19.44 10.56 -2.01
C VAL A 185 -19.36 11.76 -2.95
N GLU A 186 -20.03 11.67 -4.10
CA GLU A 186 -20.12 12.75 -5.08
C GLU A 186 -21.51 13.37 -5.03
N VAL A 187 -21.57 14.69 -4.77
CA VAL A 187 -22.80 15.48 -4.86
C VAL A 187 -22.63 16.52 -5.94
N LYS A 188 -23.41 16.38 -7.01
CA LYS A 188 -23.41 17.31 -8.14
C LYS A 188 -24.76 17.99 -8.26
N CYS A 189 -24.77 19.33 -8.21
CA CYS A 189 -25.98 20.12 -8.44
C CYS A 189 -26.04 20.71 -9.86
N ARG A 190 -24.91 21.22 -10.38
CA ARG A 190 -24.81 21.88 -11.70
C ARG A 190 -23.45 21.62 -12.35
N ASP A 191 -23.31 22.04 -13.61
CA ASP A 191 -22.12 21.82 -14.45
C ASP A 191 -21.06 22.93 -14.36
N GLN A 192 -21.26 23.94 -13.51
CA GLN A 192 -20.33 25.05 -13.32
C GLN A 192 -20.43 25.63 -11.91
N ASP A 193 -19.38 26.32 -11.48
CA ASP A 193 -19.36 27.09 -10.24
C ASP A 193 -20.20 28.37 -10.38
N PHE A 194 -20.78 28.81 -9.26
CA PHE A 194 -21.62 30.00 -9.19
C PHE A 194 -21.10 30.98 -8.13
N HIS A 195 -21.24 32.28 -8.41
CA HIS A 195 -20.90 33.33 -7.45
C HIS A 195 -21.85 33.26 -6.24
N SER A 196 -21.31 32.94 -5.06
CA SER A 196 -22.10 32.67 -3.85
C SER A 196 -22.96 33.86 -3.41
N GLY A 197 -22.51 35.10 -3.62
CA GLY A 197 -23.30 36.29 -3.29
C GLY A 197 -24.52 36.48 -4.21
N THR A 198 -24.47 35.97 -5.44
CA THR A 198 -25.55 36.15 -6.43
C THR A 198 -26.57 35.03 -6.35
N PHE A 199 -26.12 33.80 -6.04
CA PHE A 199 -26.94 32.60 -6.09
C PHE A 199 -27.16 31.92 -4.73
N GLY A 200 -26.51 32.43 -3.67
CA GLY A 200 -26.67 31.92 -2.31
C GLY A 200 -28.11 32.06 -1.83
N GLY A 201 -28.68 30.95 -1.34
CA GLY A 201 -30.09 30.87 -0.93
C GLY A 201 -31.09 30.75 -2.09
N ILE A 202 -30.66 30.74 -3.35
CA ILE A 202 -31.51 30.51 -4.53
C ILE A 202 -31.32 29.08 -5.05
N LEU A 203 -30.06 28.64 -5.16
CA LEU A 203 -29.72 27.29 -5.63
C LEU A 203 -29.53 26.34 -4.44
N ASN A 204 -29.83 25.06 -4.65
CA ASN A 204 -29.42 24.01 -3.72
C ASN A 204 -27.91 23.86 -3.82
N GLU A 205 -27.20 24.02 -2.71
CA GLU A 205 -25.75 23.98 -2.68
C GLU A 205 -25.27 22.53 -2.46
N PRO A 206 -24.46 21.95 -3.37
CA PRO A 206 -23.98 20.58 -3.21
C PRO A 206 -23.14 20.40 -1.94
N MET A 207 -22.51 21.48 -1.46
CA MET A 207 -21.78 21.48 -0.19
C MET A 207 -22.69 21.26 1.02
N ALA A 208 -23.90 21.83 1.04
CA ALA A 208 -24.82 21.66 2.15
C ALA A 208 -25.29 20.19 2.24
N ASP A 209 -25.64 19.60 1.09
CA ASP A 209 -26.03 18.21 0.99
C ASP A 209 -24.87 17.26 1.36
N LEU A 210 -23.65 17.52 0.87
CA LEU A 210 -22.47 16.73 1.21
C LEU A 210 -22.17 16.77 2.72
N VAL A 211 -22.24 17.95 3.34
CA VAL A 211 -22.06 18.10 4.80
C VAL A 211 -23.15 17.35 5.55
N ALA A 212 -24.40 17.38 5.08
CA ALA A 212 -25.49 16.64 5.69
C ALA A 212 -25.28 15.12 5.58
N LEU A 213 -24.86 14.62 4.43
CA LEU A 213 -24.55 13.20 4.21
C LEU A 213 -23.42 12.72 5.13
N LEU A 214 -22.30 13.46 5.18
CA LEU A 214 -21.16 13.11 6.04
C LEU A 214 -21.49 13.27 7.53
N GLY A 215 -22.30 14.27 7.89
CA GLY A 215 -22.74 14.49 9.27
C GLY A 215 -23.74 13.44 9.77
N ALA A 216 -24.49 12.81 8.86
CA ALA A 216 -25.38 11.71 9.17
C ALA A 216 -24.64 10.40 9.50
N GLU A 217 -23.34 10.30 9.21
CA GLU A 217 -22.49 9.13 9.53
C GLU A 217 -22.06 9.05 11.01
N ASN A 218 -22.66 9.84 11.91
CA ASN A 218 -22.34 9.81 13.33
C ASN A 218 -22.60 8.41 13.96
N PRO A 219 -21.77 7.95 14.91
CA PRO A 219 -21.53 6.53 15.23
C PRO A 219 -22.56 5.87 16.15
N GLU A 220 -23.71 6.48 16.39
CA GLU A 220 -24.86 5.72 16.90
C GLU A 220 -25.26 4.71 15.82
N PRO A 221 -25.80 3.52 16.14
CA PRO A 221 -26.21 2.54 15.15
C PRO A 221 -27.40 3.08 14.36
N SER A 222 -27.10 3.98 13.43
CA SER A 222 -28.03 4.54 12.48
C SER A 222 -28.18 3.48 11.38
N TRP A 223 -29.44 3.24 11.08
CA TRP A 223 -29.99 2.30 10.10
C TRP A 223 -29.35 2.35 8.70
N LEU A 224 -28.53 3.36 8.40
CA LEU A 224 -27.80 3.52 7.13
C LEU A 224 -26.78 2.40 6.86
N PHE A 225 -26.19 1.80 7.90
CA PHE A 225 -25.19 0.74 7.75
C PHE A 225 -25.56 -0.60 8.40
N ALA A 226 -26.77 -0.74 8.95
CA ALA A 226 -27.21 -1.97 9.63
C ALA A 226 -27.20 -3.21 8.70
N SER A 227 -27.25 -3.02 7.39
CA SER A 227 -27.18 -4.09 6.39
C SER A 227 -25.74 -4.50 6.00
N LEU A 228 -24.72 -3.70 6.35
CA LEU A 228 -23.31 -4.02 6.09
C LEU A 228 -22.67 -4.87 7.20
N TRP A 229 -23.35 -5.07 8.33
CA TRP A 229 -22.91 -5.97 9.38
C TRP A 229 -23.53 -7.35 9.17
N PRO A 230 -22.81 -8.36 8.65
CA PRO A 230 -23.36 -9.69 8.52
C PRO A 230 -23.47 -10.25 9.93
N SER A 231 -24.70 -10.35 10.42
CA SER A 231 -25.00 -11.26 11.52
C SER A 231 -24.75 -12.67 10.99
N SER A 232 -23.68 -13.31 11.47
CA SER A 232 -23.24 -14.68 11.19
C SER A 232 -22.43 -14.90 9.90
N ALA A 233 -21.31 -15.59 10.10
CA ALA A 233 -20.38 -16.04 9.07
C ALA A 233 -21.01 -17.10 8.17
N SER A 234 -21.57 -16.69 7.04
CA SER A 234 -21.54 -17.41 5.76
C SER A 234 -22.29 -16.60 4.70
N ALA A 235 -21.78 -16.61 3.48
CA ALA A 235 -22.35 -16.00 2.27
C ALA A 235 -22.02 -14.52 2.00
N ILE A 236 -20.89 -14.31 1.32
CA ILE A 236 -20.77 -13.26 0.30
C ILE A 236 -20.72 -13.95 -1.06
N ARG A 237 -21.85 -13.96 -1.78
CA ARG A 237 -21.88 -14.14 -3.24
C ARG A 237 -22.59 -12.93 -3.83
N HIS A 238 -21.82 -12.12 -4.55
CA HIS A 238 -22.20 -11.21 -5.63
C HIS A 238 -23.57 -10.51 -5.50
N GLY A 239 -23.55 -9.22 -5.20
CA GLY A 239 -24.71 -8.36 -5.32
C GLY A 239 -24.32 -6.97 -5.83
N ALA A 240 -24.51 -6.73 -7.12
CA ALA A 240 -24.60 -5.40 -7.69
C ALA A 240 -25.90 -4.76 -7.17
N CYS A 241 -25.81 -3.62 -6.49
CA CYS A 241 -26.99 -2.88 -6.05
C CYS A 241 -27.20 -1.67 -6.99
N CYS A 242 -28.05 -1.86 -8.00
CA CYS A 242 -28.63 -0.76 -8.75
C CYS A 242 -29.63 -0.03 -7.84
N TRP A 243 -29.39 1.25 -7.56
CA TRP A 243 -30.39 2.11 -6.93
C TRP A 243 -30.92 3.11 -7.98
N ARG A 244 -32.18 2.93 -8.39
CA ARG A 244 -32.98 3.96 -9.05
C ARG A 244 -33.85 4.62 -7.98
N PRO A 245 -33.82 5.95 -7.81
CA PRO A 245 -34.91 6.65 -7.17
C PRO A 245 -36.03 6.89 -8.17
N SER A 246 -37.24 6.54 -7.76
CA SER A 246 -38.49 6.88 -8.41
C SER A 246 -38.81 8.38 -8.28
N ARG A 247 -39.01 9.05 -9.42
CA ARG A 247 -40.23 9.82 -9.74
C ARG A 247 -40.46 9.77 -11.24
#